data_AF-A0A938JXQ0-F1
#
_entry.id   AF-A0A938JXQ0-F1
#
_cell.length_a   1.000
_cell.length_b   1.000
_cell.length_c   1.000
_cell.angle_alpha   90.00
_cell.angle_beta   90.00
_cell.angle_gamma   90.00
#
_symmetry.space_group_name_H-M   'P 1'
#
loop_
_entity.id
_entity.type
_entity.pdbx_description
1 polymer ?
#
loop_
_entity_poly.entity_id
_entity_poly.type
_entity_poly.pdbx_seq_one_letter_code
_entity_poly.pdbx_strand_id
1 'polypeptide(L)'
;MFRRFGLAACCLFTFAGCATDADSTAMCQQADRWNSVSTQIALALDEIETLESGRLREVFDQVLQTLILLNQSSPREIRADSELLLNTYGALSDALERIDWRGDLAEKDSAVTSAGVRLSSDSNQQAQANLAEFFENNCSTTIEKAVNKFPNVGTTLPDPIIQDENVEPPPAGADNETSVVRAFGYVVVERFGVAITDDQAVCVGENLLKNNSGDPLVVDSNYWILLQEIFNQCEINVDIAQELAKG
;
A
#
# COMPACT_ATOMS: atom_id res chain seq x y z
N MET A 1 5.90 -31.93 79.12
CA MET A 1 6.86 -31.13 78.34
C MET A 1 6.25 -30.90 76.96
N PHE A 2 5.77 -29.69 76.70
CA PHE A 2 5.15 -29.30 75.43
C PHE A 2 6.19 -29.26 74.30
N ARG A 3 5.88 -29.81 73.13
CA ARG A 3 6.61 -29.50 71.89
C ARG A 3 5.60 -29.18 70.78
N ARG A 4 5.47 -27.89 70.50
CA ARG A 4 4.80 -27.33 69.32
C ARG A 4 5.85 -27.05 68.23
N PHE A 5 5.31 -26.86 67.02
CA PHE A 5 5.81 -26.11 65.86
C PHE A 5 6.64 -26.82 64.80
N GLY A 6 6.11 -26.71 63.57
CA GLY A 6 6.81 -26.98 62.33
C GLY A 6 5.89 -27.25 61.13
N LEU A 7 4.81 -26.48 60.93
CA LEU A 7 4.07 -26.49 59.66
C LEU A 7 5.01 -25.90 58.60
N ALA A 8 5.55 -26.75 57.73
CA ALA A 8 6.30 -26.32 56.56
C ALA A 8 5.30 -25.78 55.51
N ALA A 9 5.09 -24.47 55.53
CA ALA A 9 4.41 -23.76 54.46
C ALA A 9 5.30 -23.77 53.21
N CYS A 10 5.00 -24.68 52.29
CA CYS A 10 5.61 -24.72 50.97
C CYS A 10 5.00 -23.58 50.14
N CYS A 11 5.61 -22.40 50.18
CA CYS A 11 5.31 -21.30 49.28
C CYS A 11 5.67 -21.71 47.84
N LEU A 12 4.69 -22.28 47.14
CA LEU A 12 4.67 -22.34 45.68
C LEU A 12 4.55 -20.91 45.16
N PHE A 13 5.68 -20.24 44.95
CA PHE A 13 5.74 -19.09 44.04
C PHE A 13 5.55 -19.62 42.63
N THR A 14 4.31 -19.71 42.19
CA THR A 14 3.99 -19.75 40.75
C THR A 14 4.42 -18.40 40.19
N PHE A 15 5.64 -18.31 39.68
CA PHE A 15 5.99 -17.31 38.68
C PHE A 15 5.12 -17.60 37.45
N ALA A 16 3.91 -17.04 37.42
CA ALA A 16 3.22 -16.76 36.18
C ALA A 16 4.00 -15.62 35.51
N GLY A 17 5.15 -15.97 34.92
CA GLY A 17 5.82 -15.07 34.01
C GLY A 17 4.90 -14.90 32.82
N CYS A 18 4.45 -13.66 32.58
CA CYS A 18 3.96 -13.27 31.27
C CYS A 18 5.08 -13.59 30.29
N ALA A 19 4.97 -14.69 29.54
CA ALA A 19 5.82 -14.95 28.41
C ALA A 19 5.37 -14.01 27.29
N THR A 20 5.68 -12.73 27.42
CA THR A 20 5.67 -11.81 26.29
C THR A 20 6.78 -12.27 25.35
N ASP A 21 6.41 -12.51 24.09
CA ASP A 21 7.36 -12.86 23.04
C ASP A 21 8.48 -11.80 22.97
N ALA A 22 9.70 -12.22 22.67
CA ALA A 22 10.83 -11.30 22.51
C ALA A 22 10.53 -10.29 21.37
N ASP A 23 9.83 -10.76 20.33
CA ASP A 23 9.42 -9.97 19.18
C ASP A 23 8.35 -8.93 19.58
N SER A 24 7.35 -9.33 20.37
CA SER A 24 6.32 -8.40 20.87
C SER A 24 6.91 -7.33 21.78
N THR A 25 7.88 -7.69 22.63
CA THR A 25 8.59 -6.74 23.50
C THR A 25 9.39 -5.71 22.70
N ALA A 26 10.07 -6.14 21.64
CA ALA A 26 10.83 -5.26 20.75
C ALA A 26 9.91 -4.29 19.99
N MET A 27 8.75 -4.75 19.54
CA MET A 27 7.73 -3.88 18.95
C MET A 27 7.19 -2.84 19.91
N CYS A 28 6.92 -3.21 21.16
CA CYS A 28 6.37 -2.27 22.15
C CYS A 28 7.31 -1.11 22.45
N GLN A 29 8.64 -1.30 22.29
CA GLN A 29 9.60 -0.19 22.40
C GLN A 29 9.44 0.86 21.28
N GLN A 30 8.79 0.49 20.17
CA GLN A 30 8.52 1.37 19.05
C GLN A 30 7.09 1.93 19.04
N ALA A 31 6.20 1.48 19.93
CA ALA A 31 4.79 1.88 19.93
C ALA A 31 4.62 3.40 20.14
N ASP A 32 5.32 3.98 21.13
CA ASP A 32 5.29 5.42 21.39
C ASP A 32 5.89 6.23 20.22
N ARG A 33 6.96 5.70 19.62
CA ARG A 33 7.59 6.30 18.44
C ARG A 33 6.61 6.31 17.28
N TRP A 34 5.93 5.20 17.02
CA TRP A 34 4.91 5.08 15.99
C TRP A 34 3.78 6.08 16.22
N ASN A 35 3.22 6.15 17.43
CA ASN A 35 2.14 7.09 17.76
C ASN A 35 2.55 8.56 17.48
N SER A 36 3.79 8.90 17.82
CA SER A 36 4.34 10.24 17.55
C SER A 36 4.50 10.50 16.05
N VAL A 37 5.16 9.61 15.31
CA VAL A 37 5.42 9.84 13.88
C VAL A 37 4.16 9.72 13.03
N SER A 38 3.21 8.84 13.39
CA SER A 38 1.91 8.72 12.71
C SER A 38 1.11 10.02 12.87
N THR A 39 1.14 10.62 14.06
CA THR A 39 0.53 11.94 14.28
C THR A 39 1.20 13.03 13.46
N GLN A 40 2.53 13.05 13.41
CA GLN A 40 3.29 14.05 12.67
C GLN A 40 3.05 13.96 11.16
N ILE A 41 3.02 12.76 10.60
CA ILE A 41 2.75 12.59 9.17
C ILE A 41 1.30 12.89 8.82
N ALA A 42 0.33 12.57 9.68
CA ALA A 42 -1.05 13.00 9.47
C ALA A 42 -1.16 14.53 9.32
N LEU A 43 -0.49 15.28 10.20
CA LEU A 43 -0.45 16.75 10.14
C LEU A 43 0.32 17.26 8.91
N ALA A 44 1.47 16.64 8.60
CA ALA A 44 2.28 17.04 7.45
C ALA A 44 1.57 16.79 6.12
N LEU A 45 0.78 15.72 6.03
CA LEU A 45 -0.07 15.45 4.89
C LEU A 45 -1.22 16.46 4.81
N ASP A 46 -1.90 16.76 5.92
CA ASP A 46 -2.99 17.77 5.97
C ASP A 46 -2.53 19.15 5.48
N GLU A 47 -1.29 19.54 5.77
CA GLU A 47 -0.70 20.83 5.41
C GLU A 47 0.24 20.78 4.18
N ILE A 48 0.22 19.68 3.42
CA ILE A 48 1.26 19.33 2.43
C ILE A 48 1.55 20.44 1.43
N GLU A 49 0.53 21.14 0.91
CA GLU A 49 0.69 22.20 -0.10
C GLU A 49 1.53 23.38 0.38
N THR A 50 1.51 23.63 1.69
CA THR A 50 2.13 24.79 2.32
C THR A 50 3.35 24.46 3.15
N LEU A 51 3.58 23.17 3.42
CA LEU A 51 4.68 22.70 4.22
C LEU A 51 6.00 22.85 3.45
N GLU A 52 7.05 23.30 4.14
CA GLU A 52 8.37 23.40 3.54
C GLU A 52 8.90 22.00 3.14
N SER A 53 9.50 21.90 1.94
CA SER A 53 10.00 20.64 1.39
C SER A 53 10.95 19.89 2.32
N GLY A 54 11.85 20.62 3.01
CA GLY A 54 12.77 20.03 3.99
C GLY A 54 12.04 19.43 5.19
N ARG A 55 10.95 20.07 5.64
CA ARG A 55 10.14 19.59 6.74
C ARG A 55 9.31 18.37 6.34
N LEU A 56 8.73 18.38 5.13
CA LEU A 56 7.99 17.23 4.60
C LEU A 56 8.91 16.00 4.51
N ARG A 57 10.11 16.17 3.95
CA ARG A 57 11.14 15.13 3.87
C ARG A 57 11.50 14.57 5.24
N GLU A 58 11.77 15.46 6.21
CA GLU A 58 12.14 15.06 7.57
C GLU A 58 11.07 14.17 8.22
N VAL A 59 9.79 14.54 8.06
CA VAL A 59 8.67 13.77 8.63
C VAL A 59 8.57 12.39 7.97
N PHE A 60 8.69 12.30 6.65
CA PHE A 60 8.71 11.02 5.93
C PHE A 60 9.89 10.13 6.33
N ASP A 61 11.09 10.71 6.44
CA ASP A 61 12.29 9.98 6.89
C ASP A 61 12.07 9.35 8.29
N GLN A 62 11.43 10.09 9.21
CA GLN A 62 11.12 9.58 10.54
C GLN A 62 10.08 8.45 10.51
N VAL A 63 9.05 8.55 9.66
CA VAL A 63 8.05 7.50 9.47
C VAL A 63 8.69 6.22 8.92
N LEU A 64 9.45 6.34 7.83
CA LEU A 64 10.10 5.19 7.18
C LEU A 64 11.08 4.49 8.12
N GLN A 65 11.91 5.24 8.85
CA GLN A 65 12.82 4.66 9.83
C GLN A 65 12.06 3.92 10.94
N THR A 66 10.91 4.45 11.37
CA THR A 66 10.09 3.80 12.40
C THR A 66 9.47 2.51 11.85
N LEU A 67 8.91 2.54 10.63
CA LEU A 67 8.33 1.36 9.97
C LEU A 67 9.37 0.28 9.68
N ILE A 68 10.61 0.65 9.34
CA ILE A 68 11.71 -0.32 9.18
C ILE A 68 11.97 -1.05 10.50
N LEU A 69 12.03 -0.32 11.63
CA LEU A 69 12.25 -0.93 12.95
C LEU A 69 11.07 -1.80 13.39
N LEU A 70 9.84 -1.37 13.11
CA LEU A 70 8.64 -2.17 13.34
C LEU A 70 8.67 -3.45 12.53
N ASN A 71 8.96 -3.38 11.23
CA ASN A 71 9.02 -4.54 10.35
C ASN A 71 10.12 -5.55 10.76
N GLN A 72 11.26 -5.07 11.25
CA GLN A 72 12.34 -5.93 11.76
C GLN A 72 11.96 -6.70 13.02
N SER A 73 11.06 -6.15 13.84
CA SER A 73 10.65 -6.73 15.13
C SER A 73 9.24 -7.32 15.11
N SER A 74 8.57 -7.32 13.95
CA SER A 74 7.15 -7.69 13.85
C SER A 74 6.91 -9.19 14.11
N PRO A 75 6.09 -9.55 15.10
CA PRO A 75 5.55 -10.89 15.25
C PRO A 75 4.78 -11.32 14.01
N ARG A 76 4.65 -12.63 13.82
CA ARG A 76 4.02 -13.22 12.63
C ARG A 76 2.62 -12.68 12.35
N GLU A 77 1.86 -12.36 13.39
CA GLU A 77 0.48 -11.91 13.32
C GLU A 77 0.31 -10.56 12.61
N ILE A 78 1.26 -9.65 12.76
CA ILE A 78 1.19 -8.27 12.23
C ILE A 78 2.26 -7.97 11.17
N ARG A 79 3.09 -8.96 10.84
CA ARG A 79 4.21 -8.79 9.90
C ARG A 79 3.74 -8.32 8.53
N ALA A 80 2.68 -8.93 7.99
CA ALA A 80 2.13 -8.53 6.70
C ALA A 80 1.61 -7.07 6.72
N ASP A 81 0.99 -6.65 7.82
CA ASP A 81 0.51 -5.27 8.01
C ASP A 81 1.68 -4.28 8.05
N SER A 82 2.73 -4.59 8.81
CA SER A 82 3.93 -3.74 8.91
C SER A 82 4.70 -3.64 7.58
N GLU A 83 4.78 -4.74 6.81
CA GLU A 83 5.35 -4.74 5.46
C GLU A 83 4.51 -3.90 4.49
N LEU A 84 3.18 -4.01 4.53
CA LEU A 84 2.26 -3.22 3.70
C LEU A 84 2.41 -1.72 3.99
N LEU A 85 2.45 -1.33 5.26
CA LEU A 85 2.62 0.08 5.66
C LEU A 85 3.97 0.61 5.18
N LEU A 86 5.06 -0.13 5.42
CA LEU A 86 6.39 0.26 4.97
C LEU A 86 6.44 0.48 3.44
N ASN A 87 5.88 -0.45 2.66
CA ASN A 87 5.84 -0.35 1.20
C ASN A 87 4.97 0.82 0.71
N THR A 88 3.88 1.09 1.41
CA THR A 88 2.96 2.18 1.05
C THR A 88 3.59 3.55 1.31
N TYR A 89 4.13 3.77 2.51
CA TYR A 89 4.83 5.01 2.83
C TYR A 89 6.11 5.18 2.00
N GLY A 90 6.83 4.09 1.71
CA GLY A 90 8.00 4.10 0.84
C GLY A 90 7.67 4.59 -0.57
N ALA A 91 6.63 4.03 -1.18
CA ALA A 91 6.20 4.45 -2.52
C ALA A 91 5.74 5.92 -2.57
N LEU A 92 5.09 6.42 -1.50
CA LEU A 92 4.72 7.84 -1.42
C LEU A 92 5.95 8.74 -1.24
N SER A 93 6.91 8.33 -0.41
CA SER A 93 8.20 9.01 -0.26
C SER A 93 8.94 9.09 -1.59
N ASP A 94 9.04 7.98 -2.33
CA ASP A 94 9.69 7.94 -3.66
C ASP A 94 8.97 8.86 -4.67
N ALA A 95 7.64 8.97 -4.57
CA ALA A 95 6.87 9.87 -5.41
C ALA A 95 7.12 11.34 -5.07
N LEU A 96 7.15 11.68 -3.78
CA LEU A 96 7.46 13.04 -3.31
C LEU A 96 8.91 13.42 -3.64
N GLU A 97 9.86 12.49 -3.59
CA GLU A 97 11.24 12.75 -3.98
C GLU A 97 11.37 13.15 -5.46
N ARG A 98 10.58 12.55 -6.36
CA ARG A 98 10.59 12.92 -7.80
C ARG A 98 10.14 14.35 -8.09
N ILE A 99 9.37 14.93 -7.18
CA ILE A 99 8.93 16.33 -7.27
C ILE A 99 9.70 17.23 -6.29
N ASP A 100 10.90 16.81 -5.88
CA ASP A 100 11.76 17.56 -4.95
C ASP A 100 11.07 17.92 -3.62
N TRP A 101 10.17 17.05 -3.15
CA TRP A 101 9.37 17.27 -1.94
C TRP A 101 8.53 18.55 -1.97
N ARG A 102 8.17 19.02 -3.17
CA ARG A 102 7.32 20.20 -3.36
C ARG A 102 5.84 19.85 -3.19
N GLY A 103 5.34 19.99 -1.97
CA GLY A 103 3.94 19.67 -1.69
C GLY A 103 2.92 20.47 -2.51
N ASP A 104 3.26 21.67 -2.97
CA ASP A 104 2.44 22.48 -3.89
C ASP A 104 2.24 21.85 -5.29
N LEU A 105 3.04 20.84 -5.62
CA LEU A 105 2.93 20.04 -6.85
C LEU A 105 2.28 18.67 -6.61
N ALA A 106 2.02 18.27 -5.37
CA ALA A 106 1.59 16.91 -5.02
C ALA A 106 0.31 16.49 -5.74
N GLU A 107 -0.71 17.35 -5.80
CA GLU A 107 -1.98 17.03 -6.48
C GLU A 107 -1.86 16.98 -8.02
N LYS A 108 -0.82 17.61 -8.57
CA LYS A 108 -0.58 17.69 -10.03
C LYS A 108 0.30 16.55 -10.54
N ASP A 109 1.01 15.86 -9.64
CA ASP A 109 1.85 14.72 -9.99
C ASP A 109 1.06 13.42 -9.90
N SER A 110 0.89 12.75 -11.04
CA SER A 110 0.13 11.51 -11.13
C SER A 110 0.66 10.39 -10.22
N ALA A 111 1.96 10.36 -9.95
CA ALA A 111 2.56 9.32 -9.15
C ALA A 111 2.39 9.58 -7.64
N VAL A 112 2.46 10.84 -7.22
CA VAL A 112 2.12 11.26 -5.84
C VAL A 112 0.64 10.99 -5.57
N THR A 113 -0.25 11.39 -6.48
CA THR A 113 -1.69 11.13 -6.34
C THR A 113 -1.99 9.63 -6.29
N SER A 114 -1.38 8.81 -7.16
CA SER A 114 -1.53 7.35 -7.13
C SER A 114 -1.05 6.74 -5.80
N ALA A 115 0.10 7.18 -5.29
CA ALA A 115 0.62 6.74 -4.00
C ALA A 115 -0.27 7.18 -2.83
N GLY A 116 -0.83 8.39 -2.89
CA GLY A 116 -1.81 8.90 -1.92
C GLY A 116 -3.12 8.10 -1.91
N VAL A 117 -3.61 7.67 -3.08
CA VAL A 117 -4.77 6.76 -3.19
C VAL A 117 -4.45 5.41 -2.54
N ARG A 118 -3.27 4.84 -2.79
CA ARG A 118 -2.84 3.59 -2.13
C ARG A 118 -2.79 3.75 -0.61
N LEU A 119 -2.24 4.85 -0.11
CA LEU A 119 -2.22 5.16 1.33
C LEU A 119 -3.62 5.17 1.94
N SER A 120 -4.60 5.63 1.17
CA SER A 120 -6.00 5.74 1.61
C SER A 120 -6.84 4.48 1.36
N SER A 121 -6.26 3.40 0.83
CA SER A 121 -6.98 2.15 0.54
C SER A 121 -7.45 1.42 1.80
N ASP A 122 -8.53 0.64 1.67
CA ASP A 122 -9.09 -0.17 2.76
C ASP A 122 -8.05 -1.13 3.37
N SER A 123 -7.18 -1.72 2.54
CA SER A 123 -6.09 -2.58 3.03
C SER A 123 -5.09 -1.84 3.90
N ASN A 124 -4.76 -0.59 3.57
CA ASN A 124 -3.87 0.22 4.41
C ASN A 124 -4.57 0.71 5.68
N GLN A 125 -5.84 1.09 5.60
CA GLN A 125 -6.63 1.44 6.79
C GLN A 125 -6.74 0.24 7.75
N GLN A 126 -6.99 -0.96 7.23
CA GLN A 126 -7.03 -2.18 8.03
C GLN A 126 -5.67 -2.51 8.65
N ALA A 127 -4.57 -2.40 7.90
CA ALA A 127 -3.23 -2.63 8.44
C ALA A 127 -2.88 -1.65 9.57
N GLN A 128 -3.27 -0.38 9.45
CA GLN A 128 -3.11 0.59 10.54
C GLN A 128 -3.97 0.25 11.76
N ALA A 129 -5.21 -0.21 11.55
CA ALA A 129 -6.10 -0.63 12.62
C ALA A 129 -5.56 -1.87 13.36
N ASN A 130 -5.10 -2.88 12.62
CA ASN A 130 -4.48 -4.08 13.19
C ASN A 130 -3.23 -3.74 14.01
N LEU A 131 -2.39 -2.85 13.50
CA LEU A 131 -1.19 -2.40 14.21
C LEU A 131 -1.53 -1.63 15.49
N ALA A 132 -2.56 -0.77 15.45
CA ALA A 132 -3.04 -0.04 16.62
C ALA A 132 -3.64 -0.98 17.67
N GLU A 133 -4.48 -1.93 17.25
CA GLU A 133 -5.05 -2.96 18.13
C GLU A 133 -3.96 -3.83 18.76
N PHE A 134 -2.92 -4.19 17.99
CA PHE A 134 -1.77 -4.92 18.52
C PHE A 134 -1.07 -4.13 19.62
N PHE A 135 -0.81 -2.83 19.43
CA PHE A 135 -0.18 -2.00 20.46
C PHE A 135 -1.06 -1.80 21.69
N GLU A 136 -2.36 -1.67 21.51
CA GLU A 136 -3.29 -1.56 22.63
C GLU A 136 -3.28 -2.84 23.47
N ASN A 137 -3.43 -3.99 22.80
CA ASN A 137 -3.53 -5.29 23.46
C ASN A 137 -2.21 -5.78 24.08
N ASN A 138 -1.07 -5.50 23.44
CA ASN A 138 0.22 -6.07 23.83
C ASN A 138 1.16 -5.07 24.51
N CYS A 139 1.01 -3.78 24.23
CA CYS A 139 1.91 -2.74 24.71
C CYS A 139 1.24 -1.76 25.69
N SER A 140 -0.09 -1.85 25.89
CA SER A 140 -0.86 -0.90 26.68
C SER A 140 -0.73 0.56 26.18
N THR A 141 -0.49 0.73 24.87
CA THR A 141 -0.35 2.03 24.22
C THR A 141 -1.52 2.23 23.27
N THR A 142 -2.32 3.28 23.51
CA THR A 142 -3.38 3.69 22.59
C THR A 142 -2.81 4.61 21.52
N ILE A 143 -3.03 4.27 20.25
CA ILE A 143 -2.67 5.13 19.11
C ILE A 143 -3.79 6.16 18.90
N GLU A 144 -3.52 7.43 19.18
CA GLU A 144 -4.56 8.48 19.17
C GLU A 144 -4.94 8.92 17.75
N LYS A 145 -4.04 8.75 16.78
CA LYS A 145 -4.25 9.11 15.38
C LYS A 145 -3.65 8.07 14.43
N ALA A 146 -4.51 7.22 13.86
CA ALA A 146 -4.20 6.47 12.66
C ALA A 146 -4.28 7.42 11.44
N VAL A 147 -3.27 7.36 10.57
CA VAL A 147 -3.15 8.21 9.37
C VAL A 147 -4.05 7.64 8.30
N ASN A 148 -5.33 7.98 8.34
CA ASN A 148 -6.30 7.35 7.45
C ASN A 148 -6.57 8.11 6.15
N LYS A 149 -5.92 9.26 5.91
CA LYS A 149 -6.24 10.14 4.77
C LYS A 149 -5.03 10.91 4.29
N PHE A 150 -4.73 10.79 2.99
CA PHE A 150 -4.06 11.84 2.23
C PHE A 150 -5.13 12.90 1.88
N PRO A 151 -4.83 14.21 1.95
CA PRO A 151 -5.80 15.24 1.54
C PRO A 151 -6.19 15.04 0.08
N ASN A 152 -7.46 15.28 -0.25
CA ASN A 152 -7.94 15.32 -1.64
C ASN A 152 -7.63 14.09 -2.51
N VAL A 153 -7.63 12.89 -1.94
CA VAL A 153 -7.95 11.71 -2.77
C VAL A 153 -9.45 11.74 -3.08
N GLY A 154 -9.84 12.57 -4.05
CA GLY A 154 -11.17 12.56 -4.63
C GLY A 154 -11.54 11.11 -4.97
N THR A 155 -12.81 10.75 -4.81
CA THR A 155 -13.34 9.41 -5.16
C THR A 155 -13.35 9.16 -6.67
N THR A 156 -12.45 9.77 -7.41
CA THR A 156 -12.45 9.82 -8.86
C THR A 156 -11.08 9.42 -9.36
N LEU A 157 -11.11 8.64 -10.44
CA LEU A 157 -9.98 8.45 -11.35
C LEU A 157 -9.16 9.74 -11.46
N PRO A 158 -7.82 9.66 -11.61
CA PRO A 158 -7.01 10.84 -11.87
C PRO A 158 -7.68 11.67 -12.96
N ASP A 159 -7.93 12.95 -12.66
CA ASP A 159 -8.59 13.83 -13.62
C ASP A 159 -7.82 13.76 -14.95
N PRO A 160 -8.53 13.63 -16.09
CA PRO A 160 -7.87 13.70 -17.38
C PRO A 160 -7.06 14.99 -17.43
N ILE A 161 -5.81 14.87 -17.86
CA ILE A 161 -4.90 16.01 -18.04
C ILE A 161 -5.68 17.11 -18.76
N ILE A 162 -6.02 18.20 -18.07
CA ILE A 162 -6.58 19.38 -18.72
C ILE A 162 -5.43 19.96 -19.52
N GLN A 163 -5.39 19.63 -20.80
CA GLN A 163 -4.56 20.32 -21.77
C GLN A 163 -5.03 21.77 -21.77
N ASP A 164 -4.10 22.68 -21.51
CA ASP A 164 -4.32 24.12 -21.60
C ASP A 164 -5.05 24.44 -22.91
N GLU A 165 -6.28 24.93 -22.82
CA GLU A 165 -7.16 25.22 -23.97
C GLU A 165 -6.56 26.25 -24.95
N ASN A 166 -5.43 26.88 -24.60
CA ASN A 166 -4.71 27.84 -25.44
C ASN A 166 -3.48 27.26 -26.16
N VAL A 167 -3.14 25.99 -25.95
CA VAL A 167 -2.11 25.31 -26.73
C VAL A 167 -2.82 24.56 -27.85
N GLU A 168 -2.60 24.98 -29.08
CA GLU A 168 -3.09 24.25 -30.26
C GLU A 168 -2.66 22.78 -30.12
N PRO A 169 -3.60 21.83 -30.02
CA PRO A 169 -3.26 20.45 -29.74
C PRO A 169 -2.32 19.94 -30.82
N PRO A 170 -1.26 19.19 -30.47
CA PRO A 170 -0.46 18.52 -31.47
C PRO A 170 -1.41 17.67 -32.32
N PRO A 171 -1.20 17.59 -33.64
CA PRO A 171 -2.12 16.88 -34.52
C PRO A 171 -2.34 15.48 -33.96
N ALA A 172 -3.60 15.16 -33.62
CA ALA A 172 -4.03 13.84 -33.22
C ALA A 172 -3.93 12.91 -34.44
N GLY A 173 -2.71 12.50 -34.76
CA GLY A 173 -2.42 11.42 -35.69
C GLY A 173 -2.70 10.08 -35.01
N ALA A 174 -3.02 9.06 -35.82
CA ALA A 174 -3.31 7.69 -35.42
C ALA A 174 -2.22 6.99 -34.55
N ASP A 175 -1.09 7.65 -34.32
CA ASP A 175 0.00 7.18 -33.45
C ASP A 175 -0.36 7.20 -31.95
N ASN A 176 -1.32 8.06 -31.53
CA ASN A 176 -1.79 8.11 -30.14
C ASN A 176 -2.59 6.85 -29.75
N GLU A 177 -3.59 6.48 -30.55
CA GLU A 177 -4.49 5.37 -30.20
C GLU A 177 -3.74 4.05 -30.10
N THR A 178 -2.77 3.81 -30.99
CA THR A 178 -1.91 2.63 -30.96
C THR A 178 -1.01 2.61 -29.71
N SER A 179 -0.53 3.77 -29.26
CA SER A 179 0.28 3.88 -28.04
C SER A 179 -0.53 3.58 -26.78
N VAL A 180 -1.78 4.05 -26.72
CA VAL A 180 -2.69 3.79 -25.59
C VAL A 180 -3.04 2.30 -25.52
N VAL A 181 -3.39 1.71 -26.65
CA VAL A 181 -3.70 0.27 -26.77
C VAL A 181 -2.51 -0.59 -26.33
N ARG A 182 -1.30 -0.23 -26.78
CA ARG A 182 -0.07 -0.92 -26.39
C ARG A 182 0.20 -0.83 -24.89
N ALA A 183 0.11 0.36 -24.32
CA ALA A 183 0.33 0.57 -22.88
C ALA A 183 -0.67 -0.25 -22.04
N PHE A 184 -1.93 -0.30 -22.48
CA PHE A 184 -2.95 -1.10 -21.82
C PHE A 184 -2.65 -2.60 -21.85
N GLY A 185 -2.16 -3.12 -22.99
CA GLY A 185 -1.74 -4.53 -23.09
C GLY A 185 -0.57 -4.87 -22.16
N TYR A 186 0.43 -3.99 -22.04
CA TYR A 186 1.55 -4.19 -21.12
C TYR A 186 1.11 -4.31 -19.66
N VAL A 187 0.26 -3.39 -19.19
CA VAL A 187 -0.22 -3.37 -17.80
C VAL A 187 -0.94 -4.66 -17.44
N VAL A 188 -1.76 -5.19 -18.35
CA VAL A 188 -2.56 -6.40 -18.09
C VAL A 188 -1.68 -7.64 -17.99
N VAL A 189 -0.65 -7.74 -18.84
CA VAL A 189 0.24 -8.90 -18.85
C VAL A 189 1.28 -8.85 -17.73
N GLU A 190 1.73 -7.66 -17.33
CA GLU A 190 2.68 -7.48 -16.22
C GLU A 190 2.14 -8.06 -14.90
N ARG A 191 0.82 -8.05 -14.70
CA ARG A 191 0.16 -8.69 -13.56
C ARG A 191 0.48 -10.19 -13.43
N PHE A 192 0.83 -10.85 -14.52
CA PHE A 192 1.20 -12.27 -14.56
C PHE A 192 2.72 -12.49 -14.63
N GLY A 193 3.52 -11.42 -14.54
CA GLY A 193 4.97 -11.49 -14.52
C GLY A 193 5.60 -11.98 -15.84
N VAL A 194 4.90 -11.82 -16.97
CA VAL A 194 5.37 -12.29 -18.28
C VAL A 194 5.84 -11.14 -19.15
N ALA A 195 7.03 -11.30 -19.72
CA ALA A 195 7.57 -10.38 -20.71
C ALA A 195 6.96 -10.67 -22.09
N ILE A 196 6.53 -9.62 -22.78
CA ILE A 196 5.91 -9.67 -24.11
C ILE A 196 6.54 -8.65 -25.05
N THR A 197 6.27 -8.79 -26.35
CA THR A 197 6.67 -7.81 -27.38
C THR A 197 5.65 -6.69 -27.55
N ASP A 198 6.04 -5.62 -28.22
CA ASP A 198 5.14 -4.52 -28.59
C ASP A 198 3.93 -5.01 -29.39
N ASP A 199 4.13 -5.95 -30.33
CA ASP A 199 3.05 -6.50 -31.15
C ASP A 199 2.06 -7.32 -30.32
N GLN A 200 2.58 -8.09 -29.35
CA GLN A 200 1.75 -8.84 -28.40
C GLN A 200 0.97 -7.90 -27.48
N ALA A 201 1.60 -6.80 -27.01
CA ALA A 201 0.94 -5.79 -26.19
C ALA A 201 -0.19 -5.08 -26.96
N VAL A 202 0.05 -4.71 -28.23
CA VAL A 202 -1.00 -4.15 -29.08
C VAL A 202 -2.14 -5.16 -29.28
N CYS A 203 -1.83 -6.42 -29.59
CA CYS A 203 -2.84 -7.47 -29.78
C CYS A 203 -3.73 -7.65 -28.54
N VAL A 204 -3.13 -7.72 -27.35
CA VAL A 204 -3.89 -7.86 -26.10
C VAL A 204 -4.78 -6.65 -25.87
N GLY A 205 -4.23 -5.43 -26.01
CA GLY A 205 -4.98 -4.20 -25.82
C GLY A 205 -6.19 -4.10 -26.75
N GLU A 206 -6.02 -4.41 -28.04
CA GLU A 206 -7.11 -4.37 -29.01
C GLU A 206 -8.22 -5.38 -28.68
N ASN A 207 -7.85 -6.61 -28.33
CA ASN A 207 -8.82 -7.66 -28.05
C ASN A 207 -9.59 -7.39 -26.76
N LEU A 208 -8.96 -6.80 -25.75
CA LEU A 208 -9.65 -6.38 -24.53
C LEU A 208 -10.66 -5.26 -24.79
N LEU A 209 -10.29 -4.28 -25.60
CA LEU A 209 -11.19 -3.18 -25.97
C LEU A 209 -12.36 -3.67 -26.85
N LYS A 210 -12.10 -4.61 -27.76
CA LYS A 210 -13.14 -5.21 -28.63
C LYS A 210 -14.11 -6.12 -27.86
N ASN A 211 -13.62 -6.84 -26.85
CA ASN A 211 -14.41 -7.82 -26.10
C ASN A 211 -15.05 -7.27 -24.82
N ASN A 212 -14.93 -5.98 -24.55
CA ASN A 212 -15.63 -5.35 -23.43
C ASN A 212 -17.15 -5.32 -23.71
N SER A 213 -17.88 -6.33 -23.24
CA SER A 213 -19.34 -6.26 -23.19
C SER A 213 -19.71 -5.19 -22.17
N GLY A 214 -20.42 -4.13 -22.59
CA GLY A 214 -20.83 -3.03 -21.70
C GLY A 214 -21.76 -3.42 -20.53
N ASP A 215 -21.93 -4.72 -20.26
CA ASP A 215 -22.57 -5.29 -19.07
C ASP A 215 -21.49 -5.83 -18.10
N PRO A 216 -21.22 -5.11 -16.98
CA PRO A 216 -20.19 -5.48 -16.00
C PRO A 216 -20.38 -6.87 -15.37
N LEU A 217 -21.62 -7.37 -15.26
CA LEU A 217 -21.92 -8.66 -14.62
C LEU A 217 -21.52 -9.85 -15.51
N VAL A 218 -21.54 -9.65 -16.82
CA VAL A 218 -21.12 -10.66 -17.81
C VAL A 218 -19.59 -10.69 -17.95
N VAL A 219 -18.94 -9.53 -17.85
CA VAL A 219 -17.47 -9.42 -17.84
C VAL A 219 -16.91 -10.12 -16.62
N ASP A 220 -17.45 -9.88 -15.43
CA ASP A 220 -16.88 -10.39 -14.17
C ASP A 220 -16.94 -11.94 -14.05
N SER A 221 -18.02 -12.56 -14.53
CA SER A 221 -18.21 -14.01 -14.46
C SER A 221 -17.35 -14.81 -15.46
N ASN A 222 -16.91 -14.18 -16.56
CA ASN A 222 -16.12 -14.83 -17.61
C ASN A 222 -14.75 -14.17 -17.83
N TYR A 223 -14.36 -13.22 -16.97
CA TYR A 223 -13.18 -12.37 -17.16
C TYR A 223 -11.91 -13.18 -17.39
N TRP A 224 -11.65 -14.18 -16.55
CA TRP A 224 -10.44 -15.00 -16.63
C TRP A 224 -10.42 -15.94 -17.84
N ILE A 225 -11.59 -16.41 -18.28
CA ILE A 225 -11.72 -17.24 -19.48
C ILE A 225 -11.46 -16.39 -20.71
N LEU A 226 -12.07 -15.20 -20.77
CA LEU A 226 -11.85 -14.22 -21.83
C LEU A 226 -10.37 -13.83 -21.92
N LEU A 227 -9.73 -13.58 -20.78
CA LEU A 227 -8.33 -13.20 -20.74
C LEU A 227 -7.41 -14.34 -21.21
N GLN A 228 -7.73 -15.59 -20.88
CA GLN A 228 -7.00 -16.76 -21.35
C GLN A 228 -7.15 -16.93 -22.87
N GLU A 229 -8.34 -16.70 -23.42
CA GLU A 229 -8.58 -16.73 -24.86
C GLU A 229 -7.77 -15.64 -25.58
N ILE A 230 -7.72 -14.43 -25.03
CA ILE A 230 -6.95 -13.32 -25.59
C ILE A 230 -5.45 -13.63 -25.57
N PHE A 231 -4.92 -14.17 -24.46
CA PHE A 231 -3.50 -14.54 -24.38
C PHE A 231 -3.14 -15.65 -25.36
N ASN A 232 -4.01 -16.65 -25.52
CA ASN A 232 -3.82 -17.70 -26.53
C ASN A 232 -3.85 -17.12 -27.96
N GLN A 233 -4.75 -16.17 -28.24
CA GLN A 233 -4.84 -15.51 -29.55
C GLN A 233 -3.64 -14.60 -29.85
N CYS A 234 -3.07 -13.98 -28.83
CA CYS A 234 -1.89 -13.11 -28.94
C CYS A 234 -0.57 -13.87 -28.71
N GLU A 235 -0.60 -15.19 -28.71
CA GLU A 235 0.58 -16.07 -28.59
C GLU A 235 1.39 -15.82 -27.29
N ILE A 236 0.71 -15.47 -26.21
CA ILE A 236 1.30 -15.26 -24.88
C ILE A 236 1.16 -16.55 -24.08
N ASN A 237 2.29 -17.12 -23.68
CA ASN A 237 2.34 -18.38 -22.95
C ASN A 237 2.14 -18.16 -21.44
N VAL A 238 0.88 -18.03 -21.02
CA VAL A 238 0.44 -17.89 -19.62
C VAL A 238 -0.73 -18.85 -19.38
N ASP A 239 -0.68 -19.60 -18.28
CA ASP A 239 -1.81 -20.35 -17.75
C ASP A 239 -2.42 -19.56 -16.58
N ILE A 240 -3.50 -18.85 -16.85
CA ILE A 240 -4.16 -17.96 -15.88
C ILE A 240 -4.72 -18.78 -14.71
N ALA A 241 -5.23 -19.98 -14.94
CA ALA A 241 -5.75 -20.82 -13.86
C ALA A 241 -4.64 -21.26 -12.90
N GLN A 242 -3.45 -21.53 -13.45
CA GLN A 242 -2.27 -21.84 -12.64
C GLN A 242 -1.75 -20.63 -11.87
N GLU A 243 -1.74 -19.43 -12.46
CA GLU A 243 -1.30 -18.21 -11.78
C GLU A 243 -2.27 -17.77 -10.66
N LEU A 244 -3.58 -17.93 -10.88
CA LEU A 244 -4.59 -17.65 -9.84
C LEU A 244 -4.51 -18.61 -8.66
N ALA A 245 -3.97 -19.83 -8.85
CA ALA A 245 -3.80 -20.81 -7.77
C ALA A 245 -2.52 -20.59 -6.94
N LYS A 246 -1.64 -19.67 -7.35
CA LYS A 246 -0.39 -19.34 -6.64
C LYS A 246 -0.53 -18.12 -5.71
N GLY A 247 -1.60 -17.34 -5.86
CA GLY A 247 -1.97 -16.23 -4.96
C GLY A 247 -2.93 -16.69 -3.88
#